data_AF-A0A1V4YP89-F1
#
_entry.id   AF-A0A1V4YP89-F1
#
_cell.length_a   1.000
_cell.length_b   1.000
_cell.length_c   1.000
_cell.angle_alpha   90.00
_cell.angle_beta   90.00
_cell.angle_gamma   90.00
#
_symmetry.space_group_name_H-M   'P 1'
#
loop_
_entity.id
_entity.type
_entity.pdbx_description
1 polymer ?
#
loop_
_entity_poly.entity_id
_entity_poly.type
_entity_poly.pdbx_seq_one_letter_code
_entity_poly.pdbx_strand_id
1 'polypeptide(L)'
;MSESKPLFIDGEFIPQWDKFQKLRDNRWTNIEIGKIKANWRNMDDDELSQLTGHPEPATTVKRCELGLYRIKKIGRRSMKRWGDKELRDLEFYWEKMNDKELARLLKRSPHSIKLKRIELGLLRGEWNGRKRT
;
A
#
# COMPACT_ATOMS: atom_id res chain seq x y z
N MET A 1 -17.15 -13.83 -11.71
CA MET A 1 -16.14 -12.97 -12.36
C MET A 1 -16.57 -12.83 -13.81
N SER A 2 -17.30 -11.76 -14.13
CA SER A 2 -17.81 -11.52 -15.48
C SER A 2 -16.71 -10.82 -16.27
N GLU A 3 -16.08 -11.56 -17.19
CA GLU A 3 -15.18 -10.97 -18.17
C GLU A 3 -15.98 -9.99 -19.03
N SER A 4 -15.61 -8.71 -18.97
CA SER A 4 -16.25 -7.68 -19.80
C SER A 4 -15.88 -7.94 -21.26
N LYS A 5 -16.78 -8.61 -21.99
CA LYS A 5 -16.62 -8.83 -23.43
C LYS A 5 -16.60 -7.47 -24.14
N PRO A 6 -15.67 -7.23 -25.08
CA PRO A 6 -15.71 -6.04 -25.91
C PRO A 6 -17.05 -5.97 -26.66
N LEU A 7 -17.72 -4.82 -26.59
CA LEU A 7 -18.96 -4.56 -27.31
C LEU A 7 -18.62 -4.18 -28.75
N PHE A 8 -19.14 -4.96 -29.69
CA PHE A 8 -19.18 -4.63 -31.11
C PHE A 8 -20.63 -4.28 -31.45
N ILE A 9 -20.86 -3.14 -32.09
CA ILE A 9 -22.17 -2.75 -32.65
C ILE A 9 -21.92 -2.55 -34.15
N ASP A 10 -22.74 -3.19 -34.99
CA ASP A 10 -22.65 -3.13 -36.46
C ASP A 10 -21.27 -3.44 -37.05
N GLY A 11 -20.52 -4.35 -36.41
CA GLY A 11 -19.19 -4.77 -36.89
C GLY A 11 -18.06 -3.79 -36.58
N GLU A 12 -18.36 -2.64 -35.96
CA GLU A 12 -17.35 -1.71 -35.49
C GLU A 12 -16.97 -2.00 -34.03
N PHE A 13 -15.67 -2.06 -33.78
CA PHE A 13 -15.13 -2.09 -32.42
C PHE A 13 -15.41 -0.74 -31.79
N ILE A 14 -16.32 -0.70 -30.81
CA ILE A 14 -16.54 0.50 -29.99
C ILE A 14 -15.64 0.38 -28.78
N PRO A 15 -14.50 1.08 -28.75
CA PRO A 15 -13.64 1.05 -27.59
C PRO A 15 -14.36 1.87 -26.53
N GLN A 16 -14.34 1.44 -25.27
CA GLN A 16 -14.92 2.19 -24.14
C GLN A 16 -14.06 3.44 -23.83
N TRP A 17 -13.77 4.28 -24.83
CA TRP A 17 -12.95 5.48 -24.75
C TRP A 17 -13.53 6.51 -23.79
N ASP A 18 -14.83 6.46 -23.50
CA ASP A 18 -15.47 7.25 -22.46
C ASP A 18 -14.84 6.99 -21.07
N LYS A 19 -14.53 5.73 -20.77
CA LYS A 19 -13.77 5.33 -19.57
C LYS A 19 -12.30 5.76 -19.65
N PHE A 20 -11.70 5.75 -20.84
CA PHE A 20 -10.29 6.12 -21.06
C PHE A 20 -10.04 7.64 -21.12
N GLN A 21 -11.04 8.46 -21.47
CA GLN A 21 -10.92 9.91 -21.47
C GLN A 21 -10.80 10.45 -20.03
N LYS A 22 -11.60 9.90 -19.11
CA LYS A 22 -11.50 10.22 -17.67
C LYS A 22 -10.15 9.79 -17.07
N LEU A 23 -9.62 8.65 -17.51
CA LEU A 23 -8.29 8.15 -17.16
C LEU A 23 -7.17 9.12 -17.56
N ARG A 24 -7.27 9.72 -18.75
CA ARG A 24 -6.26 10.65 -19.27
C ARG A 24 -6.27 11.98 -18.51
N ASP A 25 -7.44 12.45 -18.10
CA ASP A 25 -7.59 13.77 -17.50
C ASP A 25 -7.52 13.76 -15.97
N ASN A 26 -7.76 12.60 -15.32
CA ASN A 26 -7.82 12.43 -13.85
C ASN A 26 -8.63 13.53 -13.12
N ARG A 27 -9.60 14.12 -13.82
CA ARG A 27 -10.42 15.23 -13.34
C ARG A 27 -11.58 14.67 -12.53
N TRP A 28 -11.59 15.00 -11.23
CA TRP A 28 -12.67 14.68 -10.32
C TRP A 28 -13.69 15.81 -10.28
N THR A 29 -14.93 15.52 -10.64
CA THR A 29 -16.03 16.49 -10.54
C THR A 29 -16.57 16.59 -9.11
N ASN A 30 -17.19 17.72 -8.77
CA ASN A 30 -17.85 17.89 -7.47
C ASN A 30 -18.96 16.85 -7.23
N ILE A 31 -19.64 16.42 -8.30
CA ILE A 31 -20.67 15.37 -8.23
C ILE A 31 -20.05 14.02 -7.85
N GLU A 32 -18.94 13.63 -8.49
CA GLU A 32 -18.23 12.38 -8.17
C GLU A 32 -17.65 12.41 -6.76
N ILE A 33 -17.08 13.54 -6.32
CA ILE A 33 -16.62 13.73 -4.94
C ILE A 33 -17.79 13.60 -3.96
N GLY A 34 -18.96 14.16 -4.29
CA GLY A 34 -20.18 14.02 -3.50
C GLY A 34 -20.63 12.56 -3.38
N LYS A 35 -20.60 11.81 -4.49
CA LYS A 35 -20.90 10.37 -4.51
C LYS A 35 -19.96 9.57 -3.59
N ILE A 36 -18.65 9.83 -3.63
CA ILE A 36 -17.69 9.20 -2.72
C ILE A 36 -18.02 9.55 -1.26
N LYS A 37 -18.19 10.84 -0.94
CA LYS A 37 -18.47 11.30 0.43
C LYS A 37 -19.75 10.70 1.01
N ALA A 38 -20.79 10.52 0.20
CA ALA A 38 -22.06 9.96 0.64
C ALA A 38 -21.98 8.44 0.87
N ASN A 39 -21.21 7.71 0.05
CA ASN A 39 -21.32 6.25 -0.02
C ASN A 39 -20.12 5.48 0.54
N TRP A 40 -18.98 6.13 0.82
CA TRP A 40 -17.74 5.43 1.18
C TRP A 40 -17.81 4.52 2.41
N ARG A 41 -18.78 4.73 3.31
CA ARG A 41 -18.96 3.87 4.49
C ARG A 41 -19.61 2.53 4.15
N ASN A 42 -20.46 2.51 3.13
CA ASN A 42 -21.35 1.39 2.82
C ASN A 42 -20.93 0.65 1.54
N MET A 43 -20.28 1.33 0.61
CA MET A 43 -19.71 0.75 -0.60
C MET A 43 -18.23 0.49 -0.39
N ASP A 44 -17.65 -0.52 -1.05
CA ASP A 44 -16.20 -0.71 -1.14
C ASP A 44 -15.56 0.16 -2.25
N ASP A 45 -14.25 0.03 -2.50
CA ASP A 45 -13.59 0.89 -3.50
C ASP A 45 -13.90 0.44 -4.94
N ASP A 46 -14.26 -0.82 -5.17
CA ASP A 46 -14.70 -1.31 -6.49
C ASP A 46 -16.09 -0.78 -6.82
N GLU A 47 -17.02 -0.86 -5.88
CA GLU A 47 -18.37 -0.32 -6.05
C GLU A 47 -18.36 1.21 -6.24
N LEU A 48 -17.52 1.93 -5.50
CA LEU A 48 -17.32 3.37 -5.72
C LEU A 48 -16.70 3.67 -7.09
N SER A 49 -15.82 2.80 -7.58
CA SER A 49 -15.21 2.91 -8.90
C SER A 49 -16.27 2.84 -9.99
N GLN A 50 -17.20 1.89 -9.87
CA GLN A 50 -18.33 1.75 -10.79
C GLN A 50 -19.28 2.96 -10.71
N LEU A 51 -19.53 3.49 -9.51
CA LEU A 51 -20.41 4.63 -9.28
C LEU A 51 -19.90 5.96 -9.87
N THR A 52 -18.57 6.12 -9.90
CA THR A 52 -17.90 7.35 -10.37
C THR A 52 -17.34 7.22 -11.80
N GLY A 53 -17.14 5.99 -12.29
CA GLY A 53 -16.51 5.71 -13.57
C GLY A 53 -15.00 5.93 -13.57
N HIS A 54 -14.38 5.99 -12.39
CA HIS A 54 -12.92 6.04 -12.22
C HIS A 54 -12.39 4.64 -11.86
N PRO A 55 -11.15 4.29 -12.19
CA PRO A 55 -10.55 3.03 -11.74
C PRO A 55 -10.54 2.91 -10.22
N GLU A 56 -10.66 1.68 -9.70
CA GLU A 56 -10.58 1.39 -8.27
C GLU A 56 -9.33 1.98 -7.60
N PRO A 57 -8.10 1.88 -8.16
CA PRO A 57 -6.93 2.52 -7.55
C PRO A 57 -7.04 4.05 -7.45
N ALA A 58 -7.56 4.71 -8.49
CA ALA A 58 -7.74 6.16 -8.51
C ALA A 58 -8.82 6.59 -7.49
N THR A 59 -9.91 5.83 -7.40
CA THR A 59 -10.98 6.01 -6.42
C THR A 59 -10.47 5.84 -4.99
N THR A 60 -9.63 4.83 -4.75
CA THR A 60 -8.95 4.61 -3.46
C THR A 60 -8.10 5.81 -3.06
N VAL A 61 -7.24 6.29 -3.97
CA VAL A 61 -6.40 7.47 -3.74
C VAL A 61 -7.27 8.68 -3.46
N LYS A 62 -8.30 8.94 -4.26
CA LYS A 62 -9.17 10.10 -4.08
C LYS A 62 -9.91 10.07 -2.76
N ARG A 63 -10.47 8.92 -2.38
CA ARG A 63 -11.10 8.73 -1.07
C ARG A 63 -10.13 9.05 0.08
N CYS A 64 -8.88 8.61 -0.03
CA CYS A 64 -7.82 8.91 0.94
C CYS A 64 -7.42 10.39 0.96
N GLU A 65 -7.33 11.07 -0.19
CA GLU A 65 -7.10 12.53 -0.27
C GLU A 65 -8.22 13.33 0.43
N LEU A 66 -9.46 12.83 0.35
CA LEU A 66 -10.62 13.40 1.03
C LEU A 66 -10.67 13.08 2.54
N GLY A 67 -9.67 12.37 3.08
CA GLY A 67 -9.60 11.98 4.49
C GLY A 67 -10.56 10.85 4.89
N LEU A 68 -11.18 10.16 3.93
CA LEU A 68 -12.22 9.16 4.16
C LEU A 68 -11.61 7.76 4.35
N TYR A 69 -10.77 7.60 5.37
CA TYR A 69 -10.02 6.36 5.60
C TYR A 69 -10.90 5.24 6.16
N ARG A 70 -10.99 4.12 5.43
CA ARG A 70 -11.50 2.84 5.97
C ARG A 70 -10.40 2.17 6.77
N ILE A 71 -10.14 2.65 7.98
CA ILE A 71 -9.22 1.96 8.88
C ILE A 71 -9.91 0.67 9.31
N LYS A 72 -9.53 -0.48 8.72
CA LYS A 72 -9.75 -1.78 9.38
C LYS A 72 -9.05 -1.70 10.73
N LYS A 73 -9.80 -1.56 11.82
CA LYS A 73 -9.34 -1.69 13.22
C LYS A 73 -8.94 -3.14 13.56
N ILE A 74 -8.61 -3.95 12.57
CA ILE A 74 -8.26 -5.36 12.76
C ILE A 74 -6.86 -5.54 12.19
N GLY A 75 -5.89 -5.75 13.08
CA GLY A 75 -4.56 -6.19 12.68
C GLY A 75 -3.58 -5.09 12.29
N ARG A 76 -3.74 -3.83 12.74
CA ARG A 76 -2.56 -2.98 12.90
C ARG A 76 -1.63 -3.73 13.85
N ARG A 77 -0.65 -4.47 13.31
CA ARG A 77 0.54 -4.86 14.06
C ARG A 77 1.07 -3.52 14.54
N SER A 78 0.81 -3.18 15.81
CA SER A 78 1.49 -2.05 16.43
C SER A 78 2.96 -2.28 16.10
N MET A 79 3.63 -1.25 15.55
CA MET A 79 5.07 -1.33 15.39
C MET A 79 5.62 -1.60 16.79
N LYS A 80 5.99 -2.85 17.07
CA LYS A 80 6.45 -3.28 18.39
C LYS A 80 7.65 -2.40 18.70
N ARG A 81 7.52 -1.51 19.69
CA ARG A 81 8.61 -0.62 20.10
C ARG A 81 9.80 -1.48 20.50
N TRP A 82 11.00 -1.06 20.13
CA TRP A 82 12.23 -1.73 20.55
C TRP A 82 12.44 -1.45 22.04
N GLY A 83 12.53 -2.50 22.85
CA GLY A 83 12.88 -2.35 24.26
C GLY A 83 14.40 -2.27 24.45
N ASP A 84 14.86 -1.62 25.51
CA ASP A 84 16.30 -1.44 25.78
C ASP A 84 17.05 -2.77 25.87
N LYS A 85 16.40 -3.81 26.42
CA LYS A 85 16.97 -5.16 26.44
C LYS A 85 17.14 -5.72 25.03
N GLU A 86 16.14 -5.55 24.15
CA GLU A 86 16.23 -6.04 22.76
C GLU A 86 17.34 -5.32 21.99
N LEU A 87 17.56 -4.03 22.27
CA LEU A 87 18.65 -3.25 21.67
C LEU A 87 20.03 -3.75 22.16
N ARG A 88 20.19 -3.95 23.46
CA ARG A 88 21.43 -4.52 24.03
C ARG A 88 21.73 -5.91 23.50
N ASP A 89 20.72 -6.77 23.43
CA ASP A 89 20.87 -8.12 22.87
C ASP A 89 21.26 -8.03 21.38
N LEU A 90 20.67 -7.11 20.61
CA LEU A 90 21.02 -6.89 19.21
C LEU A 90 22.48 -6.43 19.05
N GLU A 91 22.92 -5.45 19.83
CA GLU A 91 24.31 -4.95 19.84
C GLU A 91 25.33 -6.01 20.27
N PHE A 92 24.95 -6.94 21.14
CA PHE A 92 25.85 -7.99 21.62
C PHE A 92 25.95 -9.18 20.65
N TYR A 93 24.84 -9.60 20.05
CA TYR A 93 24.79 -10.83 19.25
C TYR A 93 24.93 -10.61 17.73
N TRP A 94 24.90 -9.37 17.23
CA TRP A 94 24.86 -9.15 15.79
C TRP A 94 26.10 -9.61 15.02
N GLU A 95 27.29 -9.67 15.62
CA GLU A 95 28.47 -10.17 14.90
C GLU A 95 28.44 -11.69 14.76
N LYS A 96 27.85 -12.37 15.75
CA LYS A 96 27.90 -13.84 15.91
C LYS A 96 26.73 -14.57 15.25
N MET A 97 25.59 -13.91 15.11
CA MET A 97 24.34 -14.51 14.61
C MET A 97 23.87 -13.83 13.33
N ASN A 98 23.30 -14.57 12.38
CA ASN A 98 22.69 -13.95 11.20
C ASN A 98 21.31 -13.31 11.52
N ASP A 99 20.76 -12.51 10.60
CA ASP A 99 19.49 -11.78 10.83
C ASP A 99 18.29 -12.72 11.07
N LYS A 100 18.35 -13.97 10.58
CA LYS A 100 17.30 -14.98 10.82
C LYS A 100 17.39 -15.57 12.23
N GLU A 101 18.59 -15.78 12.74
CA GLU A 101 18.84 -16.23 14.11
C GLU A 101 18.45 -15.16 15.13
N LEU A 102 18.88 -13.91 14.90
CA LEU A 102 18.48 -12.76 15.71
C LEU A 102 16.95 -12.55 15.72
N ALA A 103 16.31 -12.77 14.56
CA ALA A 103 14.86 -12.70 14.46
C ALA A 103 14.15 -13.74 15.36
N ARG A 104 14.69 -14.97 15.43
CA ARG A 104 14.18 -16.01 16.33
C ARG A 104 14.42 -15.64 17.80
N LEU A 105 15.63 -15.16 18.12
CA LEU A 105 16.01 -14.76 19.48
C LEU A 105 15.13 -13.62 20.01
N LEU A 106 14.97 -12.56 19.21
CA LEU A 106 14.24 -11.34 19.59
C LEU A 106 12.74 -11.40 19.29
N LYS A 107 12.26 -12.53 18.74
CA LYS A 107 10.86 -12.73 18.32
C LYS A 107 10.36 -11.59 17.41
N ARG A 108 11.17 -11.24 16.41
CA ARG A 108 10.90 -10.19 15.40
C ARG A 108 11.08 -10.75 14.00
N SER A 109 10.67 -9.99 12.98
CA SER A 109 10.93 -10.40 11.60
C SER A 109 12.40 -10.13 11.22
N PRO A 110 13.02 -10.96 10.36
CA PRO A 110 14.38 -10.71 9.87
C PRO A 110 14.54 -9.34 9.22
N HIS A 111 13.49 -8.86 8.53
CA HIS A 111 13.46 -7.53 7.94
C HIS A 111 13.53 -6.42 9.01
N SER A 112 12.78 -6.55 10.11
CA SER A 112 12.84 -5.61 11.22
C SER A 112 14.22 -5.59 11.89
N ILE A 113 14.87 -6.75 12.04
CA ILE A 113 16.24 -6.85 12.56
C ILE A 113 17.21 -6.11 11.65
N LYS A 114 17.18 -6.39 10.34
CA LYS A 114 18.05 -5.74 9.35
C LYS A 114 17.93 -4.23 9.39
N LEU A 115 16.70 -3.71 9.36
CA LEU A 115 16.46 -2.26 9.42
C LEU A 115 17.01 -1.65 10.71
N LYS A 116 16.78 -2.30 11.86
CA LYS A 116 17.27 -1.77 13.14
C LYS A 116 18.79 -1.83 13.25
N ARG A 117 19.43 -2.89 12.74
CA ARG A 117 20.90 -3.00 12.63
C ARG A 117 21.47 -1.82 11.84
N ILE A 118 20.89 -1.53 10.66
CA ILE A 118 21.31 -0.41 9.82
C ILE A 118 21.11 0.93 10.55
N GLU A 119 19.96 1.10 11.22
CA GLU A 119 19.66 2.30 12.01
C GLU A 119 20.68 2.54 13.14
N LEU A 120 21.15 1.46 13.78
CA LEU A 120 22.18 1.50 14.83
C LEU A 120 23.62 1.49 14.28
N GLY A 121 23.81 1.54 12.96
CA GLY A 121 25.14 1.48 12.33
C GLY A 121 25.84 0.12 12.40
N LEU A 122 25.14 -0.92 12.82
CA LEU A 122 25.64 -2.30 12.94
C LEU A 122 25.62 -2.96 11.56
N LEU A 123 26.62 -2.70 10.73
CA LEU A 123 26.70 -3.17 9.33
C LEU A 123 27.53 -4.46 9.22
N ARG A 124 27.06 -5.42 8.42
CA ARG A 124 27.87 -6.60 8.04
C ARG A 124 28.38 -6.37 6.62
N GLY A 125 29.64 -5.94 6.50
CA GLY A 125 30.27 -5.56 5.25
C GLY A 125 30.16 -4.07 4.94
N GLU A 126 30.84 -3.64 3.86
CA GLU A 126 30.75 -2.27 3.35
C GLU A 126 29.32 -1.97 2.88
N TRP A 127 28.84 -0.76 3.18
CA TRP A 127 27.56 -0.28 2.66
C TRP A 127 27.77 0.26 1.25
N ASN A 128 27.52 -0.58 0.24
CA ASN A 128 27.62 -0.21 -1.17
C ASN A 128 26.38 0.60 -1.57
N GLY A 129 26.20 1.78 -0.95
CA GLY A 129 25.02 2.63 -1.06
C GLY A 129 24.49 2.66 -2.49
N ARG A 130 23.45 1.86 -2.77
CA ARG A 130 22.77 1.91 -4.06
C ARG A 130 22.12 3.28 -4.12
N LYS A 131 22.76 4.21 -4.83
CA LYS A 131 22.10 5.41 -5.33
C LYS A 131 20.86 4.94 -6.07
N ARG A 132 19.69 5.47 -5.71
CA ARG A 132 18.51 5.32 -6.55
C ARG A 132 18.88 5.92 -7.90
N THR A 133 18.99 5.08 -8.91
CA THR A 133 18.91 5.48 -10.32
C THR A 133 17.49 5.93 -10.62
#